data_AF-A0AAV8F030-F1
#
_entry.id   AF-A0AAV8F030-F1
#
_cell.length_a   1.000
_cell.length_b   1.000
_cell.length_c   1.000
_cell.angle_alpha   90.00
_cell.angle_beta   90.00
_cell.angle_gamma   90.00
#
_symmetry.space_group_name_H-M   'P 1'
#
loop_
_entity.id
_entity.type
_entity.pdbx_description
1 polymer ?
#
loop_
_entity_poly.entity_id
_entity_poly.type
_entity_poly.pdbx_seq_one_letter_code
_entity_poly.pdbx_strand_id
1 'polypeptide(L)'
;MLLAGTGTSANTIEWVMTLLLNNPDVLQKARAEIDAQVGNQRLIQESDLNHLSYFHCIISESLRLYPAAPLLVPHESCQEISLGGYEIPKGTMLLVNVYQIQRDPEIWEEPMKFMPERFEDGRSNGKWMAPFGMGRRRCPGEALAMREIGVVLGALIQCFDWQRIGSELIDLTEGSGITIPKATPLEVMYQPRKIMNDVLLQLSG
;
A
#
# COMPACT_ATOMS: atom_id res chain seq x y z
N MET A 1 -14.06 14.43 0.63
CA MET A 1 -13.02 13.67 1.36
C MET A 1 -13.42 12.22 1.58
N LEU A 2 -14.61 11.92 2.12
CA LEU A 2 -15.10 10.55 2.35
C LEU A 2 -14.93 9.60 1.14
N LEU A 3 -15.46 9.96 -0.04
CA LEU A 3 -15.34 9.11 -1.24
C LEU A 3 -13.90 8.88 -1.71
N ALA A 4 -13.03 9.88 -1.59
CA ALA A 4 -11.63 9.80 -2.02
C ALA A 4 -10.76 8.99 -1.05
N GLY A 5 -11.09 9.00 0.25
CA GLY A 5 -10.34 8.27 1.28
C GLY A 5 -10.77 6.81 1.39
N THR A 6 -12.07 6.54 1.57
CA THR A 6 -12.56 5.19 1.88
C THR A 6 -12.22 4.17 0.79
N GLY A 7 -12.46 4.52 -0.48
CA GLY A 7 -12.19 3.60 -1.60
C GLY A 7 -10.69 3.35 -1.81
N THR A 8 -9.83 4.35 -1.59
CA THR A 8 -8.38 4.23 -1.83
C THR A 8 -7.67 3.47 -0.72
N SER A 9 -8.01 3.73 0.56
CA SER A 9 -7.51 2.97 1.69
C SER A 9 -7.92 1.50 1.60
N ALA A 10 -9.20 1.21 1.36
CA ALA A 10 -9.71 -0.17 1.25
C ALA A 10 -9.03 -0.94 0.11
N ASN A 11 -8.90 -0.32 -1.07
CA ASN A 11 -8.19 -0.91 -2.21
C ASN A 11 -6.71 -1.20 -1.88
N THR A 12 -6.04 -0.28 -1.18
CA THR A 12 -4.64 -0.48 -0.78
C THR A 12 -4.51 -1.66 0.19
N ILE A 13 -5.42 -1.77 1.17
CA ILE A 13 -5.46 -2.89 2.11
C ILE A 13 -5.65 -4.22 1.37
N GLU A 14 -6.57 -4.27 0.39
CA GLU A 14 -6.82 -5.46 -0.43
C GLU A 14 -5.58 -5.88 -1.24
N TRP A 15 -4.88 -4.93 -1.86
CA TRP A 15 -3.62 -5.20 -2.57
C TRP A 15 -2.51 -5.69 -1.64
N VAL A 16 -2.34 -5.07 -0.47
CA VAL A 16 -1.33 -5.50 0.51
C VAL A 16 -1.62 -6.92 0.98
N MET A 17 -2.87 -7.24 1.35
CA MET A 17 -3.25 -8.59 1.77
C MET A 17 -3.04 -9.62 0.65
N THR A 18 -3.37 -9.27 -0.60
CA THR A 18 -3.10 -10.11 -1.77
C THR A 18 -1.61 -10.41 -1.91
N LEU A 19 -0.77 -9.38 -1.84
CA LEU A 19 0.68 -9.51 -1.96
C LEU A 19 1.28 -10.36 -0.83
N LEU A 20 0.83 -10.15 0.40
CA LEU A 20 1.27 -10.95 1.56
C LEU A 20 0.88 -12.42 1.44
N LEU A 21 -0.31 -12.72 0.94
CA LEU A 21 -0.77 -14.10 0.76
C LEU A 21 -0.08 -14.85 -0.38
N ASN A 22 0.39 -14.12 -1.40
CA ASN A 22 1.28 -14.65 -2.43
C ASN A 22 2.74 -14.75 -1.96
N ASN A 23 3.10 -14.12 -0.84
CA ASN A 23 4.47 -14.08 -0.29
C ASN A 23 4.46 -14.42 1.22
N PRO A 24 4.22 -15.70 1.59
CA PRO A 24 3.98 -16.09 2.98
C PRO A 24 5.15 -15.79 3.93
N ASP A 25 6.39 -15.82 3.44
CA ASP A 25 7.58 -15.48 4.24
C ASP A 25 7.56 -14.01 4.68
N VAL A 26 7.12 -13.10 3.79
CA VAL A 26 6.94 -11.67 4.10
C VAL A 26 5.85 -11.48 5.14
N LEU A 27 4.71 -12.18 4.99
CA LEU A 27 3.62 -12.16 5.98
C LEU A 27 4.10 -12.67 7.34
N GLN A 28 4.90 -13.73 7.38
CA GLN A 28 5.45 -14.28 8.60
C GLN A 28 6.43 -13.28 9.27
N LYS A 29 7.29 -12.63 8.49
CA LYS A 29 8.22 -11.60 9.00
C LYS A 29 7.48 -10.39 9.55
N ALA A 30 6.42 -9.92 8.88
CA ALA A 30 5.56 -8.85 9.38
C ALA A 30 4.86 -9.23 10.69
N ARG A 31 4.33 -10.45 10.76
CA ARG A 31 3.68 -10.98 11.97
C ARG A 31 4.65 -11.06 13.14
N ALA A 32 5.86 -11.55 12.90
CA ALA A 32 6.90 -11.63 13.93
C ALA A 32 7.31 -10.24 14.44
N GLU A 33 7.42 -9.25 13.56
CA GLU A 33 7.67 -7.86 13.97
C GLU A 33 6.54 -7.31 14.86
N ILE A 34 5.28 -7.51 14.46
CA ILE A 34 4.11 -7.08 15.24
C ILE A 34 4.07 -7.78 16.61
N ASP A 35 4.26 -9.10 16.65
CA ASP A 35 4.26 -9.86 17.90
C ASP A 35 5.37 -9.39 18.86
N ALA A 36 6.54 -9.02 18.32
CA ALA A 36 7.68 -8.56 19.10
C ALA A 36 7.51 -7.13 19.64
N GLN A 37 6.96 -6.22 18.85
CA GLN A 37 6.86 -4.79 19.21
C GLN A 37 5.55 -4.44 19.94
N VAL A 38 4.45 -5.11 19.58
CA VAL A 38 3.10 -4.84 20.11
C VAL A 38 2.69 -5.86 21.17
N GLY A 39 3.05 -7.13 20.95
CA GLY A 39 2.60 -8.25 21.76
C GLY A 39 1.15 -8.66 21.46
N ASN A 40 0.58 -9.47 22.37
CA ASN A 40 -0.70 -10.15 22.16
C ASN A 40 -1.76 -9.86 23.23
N GLN A 41 -1.50 -8.88 24.11
CA GLN A 41 -2.40 -8.53 25.22
C GLN A 41 -3.42 -7.43 24.85
N ARG A 42 -3.24 -6.80 23.68
CA ARG A 42 -4.12 -5.75 23.15
C ARG A 42 -4.02 -5.71 21.63
N LEU A 43 -4.97 -5.04 20.99
CA LEU A 43 -4.84 -4.67 19.59
C LEU A 43 -3.71 -3.65 19.38
N ILE A 44 -3.11 -3.71 18.20
CA ILE A 44 -2.25 -2.66 17.67
C ILE A 44 -2.95 -1.29 17.68
N GLN A 45 -2.19 -0.25 17.98
CA GLN A 45 -2.62 1.14 18.01
C GLN A 45 -1.75 1.98 17.08
N GLU A 46 -2.22 3.19 16.75
CA GLU A 46 -1.49 4.12 15.88
C GLU A 46 -0.06 4.40 16.38
N SER A 47 0.14 4.52 17.69
CA SER A 47 1.45 4.78 18.28
C SER A 47 2.48 3.68 18.02
N ASP A 48 2.02 2.44 17.87
CA ASP A 48 2.90 1.28 17.65
C ASP A 48 3.51 1.29 16.24
N LEU A 49 2.82 1.91 15.27
CA LEU A 49 3.27 1.93 13.87
C LEU A 49 4.69 2.47 13.75
N ASN A 50 5.11 3.41 14.60
CA ASN A 50 6.46 3.99 14.56
C ASN A 50 7.57 2.96 14.83
N HIS A 51 7.25 1.79 15.38
CA HIS A 51 8.20 0.73 15.71
C HIS A 51 8.17 -0.44 14.71
N LEU A 52 7.29 -0.40 13.70
CA LEU A 52 7.11 -1.48 12.73
C LEU A 52 7.78 -1.15 11.40
N SER A 53 9.11 -1.13 11.41
CA SER A 53 9.94 -0.73 10.28
C SER A 53 9.75 -1.59 9.02
N TYR A 54 9.72 -2.91 9.16
CA TYR A 54 9.55 -3.83 8.03
C TYR A 54 8.11 -3.79 7.51
N PHE A 55 7.13 -3.65 8.40
CA PHE A 55 5.74 -3.42 8.03
C PHE A 55 5.56 -2.16 7.17
N HIS A 56 6.27 -1.06 7.46
CA HIS A 56 6.27 0.13 6.58
C HIS A 56 6.89 -0.15 5.21
N CYS A 57 7.90 -1.01 5.14
CA CYS A 57 8.50 -1.44 3.88
C CYS A 57 7.48 -2.18 3.00
N ILE A 58 6.65 -3.04 3.62
CA ILE A 58 5.56 -3.76 2.94
C ILE A 58 4.54 -2.78 2.34
N ILE A 59 4.09 -1.79 3.13
CA ILE A 59 3.13 -0.79 2.65
C ILE A 59 3.73 0.04 1.51
N SER A 60 5.00 0.45 1.65
CA SER A 60 5.70 1.25 0.64
C SER A 60 5.85 0.48 -0.68
N GLU A 61 6.31 -0.76 -0.64
CA GLU A 61 6.44 -1.59 -1.84
C GLU A 61 5.08 -1.90 -2.48
N SER A 62 4.04 -2.09 -1.66
CA SER A 62 2.68 -2.30 -2.16
C SER A 62 2.14 -1.05 -2.86
N LEU A 63 2.39 0.15 -2.32
CA LEU A 63 2.02 1.42 -2.97
C LEU A 63 2.88 1.73 -4.21
N ARG A 64 4.11 1.22 -4.28
CA ARG A 64 4.95 1.32 -5.48
C ARG A 64 4.34 0.53 -6.63
N LEU A 65 4.00 -0.73 -6.37
CA LEU A 65 3.40 -1.63 -7.35
C LEU A 65 1.94 -1.24 -7.62
N TYR A 66 1.09 -1.11 -6.62
CA TYR A 66 -0.33 -0.84 -6.84
C TYR A 66 -0.73 0.50 -6.22
N PRO A 67 -0.26 1.63 -6.79
CA PRO A 67 -0.69 2.94 -6.31
C PRO A 67 -2.20 3.08 -6.53
N ALA A 68 -2.91 3.60 -5.53
CA ALA A 68 -4.36 3.75 -5.64
C ALA A 68 -4.79 4.60 -6.85
N ALA A 69 -3.96 5.55 -7.27
CA ALA A 69 -4.12 6.34 -8.50
C ALA A 69 -2.93 6.09 -9.46
N PRO A 70 -3.10 5.34 -10.58
CA PRO A 70 -2.03 5.06 -11.53
C PRO A 70 -1.59 6.30 -12.31
N LEU A 71 -2.59 7.11 -12.70
CA LEU A 71 -2.44 8.45 -13.21
C LEU A 71 -2.90 9.40 -12.10
N LEU A 72 -2.06 10.38 -11.73
CA LEU A 72 -2.48 11.40 -10.77
C LEU A 72 -3.63 12.24 -11.34
N VAL A 73 -4.40 12.88 -10.44
CA VAL A 73 -5.47 13.81 -10.81
C VAL A 73 -4.95 14.80 -11.85
N PRO A 74 -5.66 15.04 -12.97
CA PRO A 74 -5.17 15.92 -14.02
C PRO A 74 -4.74 17.30 -13.50
N HIS A 75 -3.56 17.72 -13.92
CA HIS A 75 -3.05 19.07 -13.72
C HIS A 75 -3.32 19.92 -14.96
N GLU A 76 -3.27 21.24 -14.81
CA GLU A 76 -3.34 22.18 -15.93
C GLU A 76 -2.16 23.16 -15.83
N SER A 77 -1.49 23.41 -16.95
CA SER A 77 -0.39 24.36 -17.00
C SER A 77 -0.90 25.80 -16.82
N CYS A 78 -0.42 26.50 -15.79
CA CYS A 78 -0.86 27.88 -15.51
C CYS A 78 -0.21 28.93 -16.42
N GLN A 79 0.88 28.57 -17.10
CA GLN A 79 1.63 29.41 -18.03
C GLN A 79 2.33 28.52 -19.07
N GLU A 80 2.91 29.13 -20.09
CA GLU A 80 3.77 28.39 -21.01
C GLU A 80 5.04 27.90 -20.28
N ILE A 81 5.38 26.62 -20.47
CA ILE A 81 6.57 26.01 -19.86
C ILE A 81 7.30 25.14 -20.89
N SER A 82 8.64 25.11 -20.80
CA SER A 82 9.47 24.16 -21.53
C SER A 82 9.85 23.01 -20.60
N LEU A 83 9.48 21.77 -20.94
CA LEU A 83 9.71 20.59 -20.12
C LEU A 83 10.18 19.42 -21.00
N GLY A 84 11.34 18.84 -20.67
CA GLY A 84 11.88 17.68 -21.41
C GLY A 84 12.14 17.95 -22.89
N GLY A 85 12.39 19.21 -23.27
CA GLY A 85 12.55 19.64 -24.66
C GLY A 85 11.23 19.93 -25.41
N TYR A 86 10.09 19.87 -24.72
CA TYR A 86 8.78 20.20 -25.28
C TYR A 86 8.26 21.53 -24.75
N GLU A 87 7.72 22.35 -25.65
CA GLU A 87 6.96 23.55 -25.29
C GLU A 87 5.52 23.17 -24.96
N ILE A 88 5.08 23.49 -23.74
CA ILE A 88 3.76 23.19 -23.21
C ILE A 88 3.01 24.52 -23.03
N PRO A 89 2.01 24.80 -23.88
CA PRO A 89 1.21 26.02 -23.77
C PRO A 89 0.47 26.13 -22.42
N LYS A 90 0.12 27.36 -22.07
CA LYS A 90 -0.82 27.62 -20.98
C LYS A 90 -2.16 26.93 -21.26
N GLY A 91 -2.76 26.34 -20.23
CA GLY A 91 -4.06 25.65 -20.32
C GLY A 91 -3.96 24.18 -20.77
N THR A 92 -2.75 23.67 -21.03
CA THR A 92 -2.57 22.25 -21.38
C THR A 92 -2.83 21.36 -20.16
N MET A 93 -3.66 20.33 -20.35
CA MET A 93 -3.88 19.27 -19.37
C MET A 93 -2.68 18.34 -19.31
N LEU A 94 -2.20 18.06 -18.09
CA LEU A 94 -1.02 17.23 -17.82
C LEU A 94 -1.41 16.07 -16.90
N LEU A 95 -0.99 14.86 -17.28
CA LEU A 95 -1.22 13.63 -16.53
C LEU A 95 0.14 13.06 -16.11
N VAL A 96 0.31 12.80 -14.81
CA VAL A 96 1.54 12.18 -14.29
C VAL A 96 1.31 10.68 -14.16
N ASN A 97 2.06 9.89 -14.91
CA ASN A 97 1.97 8.43 -14.91
C ASN A 97 2.84 7.81 -13.82
N VAL A 98 2.35 7.86 -12.58
CA VAL A 98 3.05 7.31 -11.41
C VAL A 98 3.23 5.80 -11.55
N TYR A 99 2.26 5.09 -12.14
CA TYR A 99 2.35 3.65 -12.37
C TYR A 99 3.61 3.25 -13.15
N GLN A 100 3.90 3.95 -14.25
CA GLN A 100 5.08 3.69 -15.08
C GLN A 100 6.37 4.16 -14.39
N ILE A 101 6.39 5.38 -13.81
CA ILE A 101 7.56 5.92 -13.11
C ILE A 101 8.01 4.99 -11.98
N GLN A 102 7.06 4.44 -11.21
CA GLN A 102 7.35 3.53 -10.11
C GLN A 102 7.74 2.11 -10.55
N ARG A 103 7.75 1.83 -11.85
CA ARG A 103 8.15 0.57 -12.50
C ARG A 103 9.28 0.74 -13.50
N ASP A 104 9.84 1.94 -13.61
CA ASP A 104 10.93 2.22 -14.54
C ASP A 104 12.13 1.30 -14.24
N PRO A 105 12.52 0.40 -15.16
CA PRO A 105 13.63 -0.53 -14.93
C PRO A 105 14.99 0.18 -14.79
N GLU A 106 15.12 1.45 -15.22
CA GLU A 106 16.33 2.24 -15.00
C GLU A 106 16.46 2.71 -13.54
N ILE A 107 15.34 2.80 -12.81
CA ILE A 107 15.28 3.26 -11.41
C ILE A 107 15.07 2.09 -10.44
N TRP A 108 14.28 1.10 -10.85
CA TRP A 108 13.80 -0.02 -10.05
C TRP A 108 14.26 -1.36 -10.65
N GLU A 109 15.28 -1.97 -10.03
CA GLU A 109 15.71 -3.34 -10.35
C GLU A 109 14.55 -4.34 -10.16
N GLU A 110 14.39 -5.34 -11.03
CA GLU A 110 13.25 -6.29 -10.98
C GLU A 110 11.90 -5.57 -10.70
N PRO A 111 11.48 -4.58 -11.53
CA PRO A 111 10.48 -3.58 -11.14
C PRO A 111 9.09 -4.15 -10.84
N MET A 112 8.79 -5.34 -11.36
CA MET A 112 7.50 -6.02 -11.17
C MET A 112 7.49 -6.97 -9.96
N LYS A 113 8.64 -7.25 -9.35
CA LYS A 113 8.75 -8.16 -8.22
C LYS A 113 8.44 -7.42 -6.93
N PHE A 114 7.56 -8.00 -6.11
CA PHE A 114 7.28 -7.53 -4.76
C PHE A 114 8.46 -7.85 -3.84
N MET A 115 9.20 -6.82 -3.44
CA MET A 115 10.37 -6.94 -2.57
C MET A 115 10.40 -5.79 -1.56
N PRO A 116 9.75 -5.94 -0.38
CA PRO A 116 9.74 -4.92 0.67
C PRO A 116 11.15 -4.44 1.06
N GLU A 117 12.16 -5.31 0.98
CA GLU A 117 13.56 -5.05 1.32
C GLU A 117 14.18 -3.90 0.52
N ARG A 118 13.54 -3.43 -0.56
CA ARG A 118 13.92 -2.19 -1.25
C ARG A 118 13.80 -0.94 -0.37
N PHE A 119 12.90 -0.96 0.59
CA PHE A 119 12.62 0.16 1.48
C PHE A 119 13.33 0.06 2.83
N GLU A 120 14.01 -1.05 3.11
CA GLU A 120 14.85 -1.20 4.30
C GLU A 120 16.05 -0.24 4.24
N ASP A 121 16.46 0.28 5.41
CA ASP A 121 17.67 1.09 5.61
C ASP A 121 17.85 2.26 4.64
N GLY A 122 16.75 2.81 4.11
CA GLY A 122 16.78 3.91 3.17
C GLY A 122 17.34 3.56 1.79
N ARG A 123 17.39 2.28 1.39
CA ARG A 123 17.89 1.83 0.07
C ARG A 123 17.14 2.44 -1.12
N SER A 124 15.89 2.85 -0.92
CA SER A 124 15.08 3.55 -1.93
C SER A 124 15.08 5.07 -1.79
N ASN A 125 15.89 5.63 -0.89
CA ASN A 125 16.00 7.08 -0.73
C ASN A 125 16.49 7.72 -2.03
N GLY A 126 15.82 8.78 -2.47
CA GLY A 126 16.13 9.48 -3.72
C GLY A 126 15.56 8.82 -4.98
N LYS A 127 14.96 7.63 -4.90
CA LYS A 127 14.20 7.06 -6.02
C LYS A 127 12.87 7.79 -6.18
N TRP A 128 12.39 7.86 -7.41
CA TRP A 128 11.11 8.52 -7.69
C TRP A 128 9.96 7.65 -7.20
N MET A 129 9.34 8.07 -6.10
CA MET A 129 8.15 7.46 -5.52
C MET A 129 7.14 8.56 -5.15
N ALA A 130 5.92 8.47 -5.66
CA ALA A 130 4.90 9.51 -5.44
C ALA A 130 3.46 8.93 -5.47
N PRO A 131 3.14 7.89 -4.68
CA PRO A 131 1.80 7.28 -4.68
C PRO A 131 0.70 8.25 -4.20
N PHE A 132 1.09 9.30 -3.48
CA PHE A 132 0.22 10.39 -3.02
C PHE A 132 0.41 11.69 -3.81
N GLY A 133 1.14 11.65 -4.94
CA GLY A 133 1.55 12.83 -5.68
C GLY A 133 2.59 13.68 -4.95
N MET A 134 2.86 14.88 -5.48
CA MET A 134 3.88 15.78 -4.95
C MET A 134 3.53 17.26 -5.16
N GLY A 135 4.30 18.14 -4.53
CA GLY A 135 4.14 19.58 -4.66
C GLY A 135 2.80 20.11 -4.13
N ARG A 136 2.29 21.19 -4.73
CA ARG A 136 1.11 21.93 -4.26
C ARG A 136 -0.20 21.12 -4.25
N ARG A 137 -0.23 19.98 -4.95
CA ARG A 137 -1.41 19.10 -5.09
C ARG A 137 -1.19 17.71 -4.50
N ARG A 138 -0.14 17.55 -3.68
CA ARG A 138 0.07 16.33 -2.89
C ARG A 138 -1.18 16.01 -2.06
N CYS A 139 -1.51 14.71 -1.95
CA CYS A 139 -2.71 14.25 -1.28
C CYS A 139 -2.77 14.80 0.15
N PRO A 140 -3.81 15.58 0.50
CA PRO A 140 -3.95 16.10 1.87
C PRO A 140 -4.29 15.00 2.89
N GLY A 141 -4.74 13.83 2.41
CA GLY A 141 -5.11 12.68 3.23
C GLY A 141 -3.99 11.68 3.49
N GLU A 142 -2.78 11.88 2.97
CA GLU A 142 -1.67 10.90 3.08
C GLU A 142 -1.41 10.46 4.51
N ALA A 143 -1.29 11.41 5.45
CA ALA A 143 -1.01 11.09 6.85
C ALA A 143 -2.13 10.24 7.48
N LEU A 144 -3.40 10.54 7.16
CA LEU A 144 -4.54 9.77 7.67
C LEU A 144 -4.59 8.38 7.02
N ALA A 145 -4.40 8.29 5.71
CA ALA A 145 -4.41 7.03 4.97
C ALA A 145 -3.33 6.08 5.49
N MET A 146 -2.10 6.56 5.69
CA MET A 146 -1.01 5.72 6.21
C MET A 146 -1.29 5.18 7.62
N ARG A 147 -1.95 5.97 8.48
CA ARG A 147 -2.37 5.54 9.82
C ARG A 147 -3.49 4.51 9.75
N GLU A 148 -4.54 4.80 8.98
CA GLU A 148 -5.69 3.92 8.79
C GLU A 148 -5.26 2.57 8.20
N ILE A 149 -4.54 2.59 7.08
CA ILE A 149 -3.99 1.40 6.41
C ILE A 149 -3.11 0.63 7.39
N GLY A 150 -2.22 1.32 8.11
CA GLY A 150 -1.32 0.68 9.07
C GLY A 150 -2.03 -0.02 10.22
N VAL A 151 -2.98 0.65 10.88
CA VAL A 151 -3.74 0.06 12.00
C VAL A 151 -4.61 -1.09 11.52
N VAL A 152 -5.32 -0.94 10.40
CA VAL A 152 -6.21 -1.99 9.89
C VAL A 152 -5.41 -3.21 9.44
N LEU A 153 -4.37 -3.03 8.61
CA LEU A 153 -3.52 -4.16 8.19
C LEU A 153 -2.81 -4.80 9.37
N GLY A 154 -2.29 -3.99 10.29
CA GLY A 154 -1.65 -4.49 11.50
C GLY A 154 -2.59 -5.36 12.32
N ALA A 155 -3.84 -4.94 12.51
CA ALA A 155 -4.85 -5.71 13.24
C ALA A 155 -5.24 -6.99 12.48
N LEU A 156 -5.40 -6.94 11.15
CA LEU A 156 -5.69 -8.12 10.33
C LEU A 156 -4.57 -9.17 10.47
N ILE A 157 -3.31 -8.76 10.37
CA ILE A 157 -2.15 -9.65 10.54
C ILE A 157 -2.05 -10.12 12.00
N GLN A 158 -2.21 -9.22 12.96
CA GLN A 158 -2.09 -9.54 14.39
C GLN A 158 -3.15 -10.57 14.82
N CYS A 159 -4.40 -10.46 14.37
CA CYS A 159 -5.51 -11.21 14.91
C CYS A 159 -5.80 -12.54 14.21
N PHE A 160 -5.45 -12.68 12.93
CA PHE A 160 -5.91 -13.81 12.12
C PHE A 160 -4.77 -14.54 11.42
N ASP A 161 -4.92 -15.86 11.31
CA ASP A 161 -4.19 -16.70 10.38
C ASP A 161 -4.95 -16.68 9.06
N TRP A 162 -4.27 -16.25 7.99
CA TRP A 162 -4.86 -16.07 6.66
C TRP A 162 -4.38 -17.15 5.70
N GLN A 163 -5.28 -17.66 4.88
CA GLN A 163 -4.99 -18.71 3.90
C GLN A 163 -5.69 -18.44 2.58
N ARG A 164 -5.01 -18.83 1.48
CA ARG A 164 -5.61 -18.88 0.15
C ARG A 164 -6.66 -20.00 0.12
N ILE A 165 -7.71 -19.86 -0.70
CA ILE A 165 -8.76 -20.88 -0.87
C ILE A 165 -8.20 -22.17 -1.50
N GLY A 166 -7.08 -22.08 -2.23
CA GLY A 166 -6.38 -23.22 -2.83
C GLY A 166 -4.86 -23.06 -2.81
N SER A 167 -4.15 -23.93 -3.54
CA SER A 167 -2.68 -23.91 -3.66
C SER A 167 -2.16 -22.82 -4.59
N GLU A 168 -2.98 -22.36 -5.53
CA GLU A 168 -2.60 -21.39 -6.56
C GLU A 168 -2.36 -19.99 -5.98
N LEU A 169 -1.49 -19.22 -6.63
CA LEU A 169 -1.31 -17.80 -6.30
C LEU A 169 -2.61 -17.03 -6.62
N ILE A 170 -2.90 -16.03 -5.82
CA ILE A 170 -4.01 -15.11 -6.07
C ILE A 170 -3.68 -14.30 -7.31
N ASP A 171 -4.65 -14.19 -8.23
CA ASP A 171 -4.53 -13.38 -9.44
C ASP A 171 -4.22 -11.92 -9.12
N LEU A 172 -3.25 -11.36 -9.85
CA LEU A 172 -2.79 -9.98 -9.70
C LEU A 172 -3.32 -9.06 -10.80
N THR A 173 -4.27 -9.53 -11.62
CA THR A 173 -4.84 -8.72 -12.69
C THR A 173 -5.55 -7.49 -12.13
N GLU A 174 -5.28 -6.36 -12.75
CA GLU A 174 -5.78 -5.04 -12.39
C GLU A 174 -7.15 -4.83 -13.04
N GLY A 175 -8.10 -4.31 -12.27
CA GLY A 175 -9.42 -3.92 -12.76
C GLY A 175 -9.39 -2.56 -13.47
N SER A 176 -10.46 -2.25 -14.19
CA SER A 176 -10.60 -0.97 -14.90
C SER A 176 -11.17 0.12 -13.99
N GLY A 177 -10.64 1.35 -14.08
CA GLY A 177 -11.16 2.49 -13.33
C GLY A 177 -10.21 3.68 -13.27
N ILE A 178 -10.61 4.71 -12.52
CA ILE A 178 -9.73 5.85 -12.16
C ILE A 178 -8.69 5.40 -11.12
N THR A 179 -9.07 4.47 -10.25
CA THR A 179 -8.16 3.76 -9.35
C THR A 179 -7.69 2.45 -9.95
N ILE A 180 -6.77 1.75 -9.29
CA ILE A 180 -6.37 0.37 -9.65
C ILE A 180 -7.03 -0.64 -8.70
N PRO A 181 -8.32 -1.00 -8.87
CA PRO A 181 -8.89 -2.11 -8.11
C PRO A 181 -8.30 -3.44 -8.57
N LYS A 182 -8.52 -4.52 -7.82
CA LYS A 182 -8.33 -5.88 -8.37
C LYS A 182 -9.39 -6.17 -9.44
N ALA A 183 -9.03 -6.91 -10.49
CA ALA A 183 -10.00 -7.36 -11.50
C ALA A 183 -11.00 -8.36 -10.91
N THR A 184 -10.53 -9.23 -10.02
CA THR A 184 -11.32 -10.17 -9.23
C THR A 184 -11.11 -9.85 -7.75
N PRO A 185 -12.19 -9.66 -6.95
CA PRO A 185 -12.07 -9.41 -5.52
C PRO A 185 -11.25 -10.48 -4.79
N LEU A 186 -10.56 -10.09 -3.72
CA LEU A 186 -9.80 -11.02 -2.89
C LEU A 186 -10.74 -11.94 -2.10
N GLU A 187 -10.66 -13.25 -2.36
CA GLU A 187 -11.34 -14.28 -1.59
C GLU A 187 -10.34 -15.14 -0.81
N VAL A 188 -10.51 -15.21 0.51
CA VAL A 188 -9.55 -15.83 1.44
C VAL A 188 -10.25 -16.52 2.59
N MET A 189 -9.58 -17.51 3.19
CA MET A 189 -9.98 -18.11 4.45
C MET A 189 -9.22 -17.43 5.59
N TYR A 190 -9.88 -17.28 6.74
CA TYR A 190 -9.25 -16.76 7.95
C TYR A 190 -9.67 -17.56 9.17
N GLN A 191 -8.76 -17.65 10.15
CA GLN A 191 -9.05 -18.18 11.46
C GLN A 191 -8.48 -17.24 12.53
N PRO A 192 -9.21 -16.94 13.61
CA PRO A 192 -8.65 -16.23 14.75
C PRO A 192 -7.42 -16.96 15.28
N ARG A 193 -6.31 -16.23 15.47
CA ARG A 193 -5.13 -16.79 16.12
C ARG A 193 -5.46 -17.10 17.57
N LYS A 194 -5.12 -18.30 18.02
CA LYS A 194 -5.35 -18.73 19.41
C LYS A 194 -4.81 -17.74 20.44
N ILE A 195 -3.66 -17.14 20.16
CA ILE A 195 -2.99 -16.19 21.08
C ILE A 195 -3.74 -14.85 21.22
N MET A 196 -4.64 -14.53 20.30
CA MET A 196 -5.43 -13.29 20.31
C MET A 196 -6.87 -13.51 20.78
N ASN A 197 -7.27 -14.74 21.12
CA ASN A 197 -8.65 -15.06 21.49
C ASN A 197 -9.18 -14.20 22.64
N ASP A 198 -8.39 -14.00 23.70
CA ASP A 198 -8.82 -13.22 24.86
C ASP A 198 -9.10 -11.75 24.48
N VAL A 199 -8.27 -11.17 23.63
CA VAL A 199 -8.45 -9.80 23.11
C VAL A 199 -9.70 -9.72 22.23
N LEU A 200 -9.90 -10.69 21.33
CA LEU A 200 -11.06 -10.70 20.42
C LEU A 200 -12.39 -10.93 21.16
N LEU A 201 -12.40 -11.75 22.22
CA LEU A 201 -13.58 -11.97 23.06
C LEU A 201 -13.99 -10.71 23.81
N GLN A 202 -13.03 -9.88 24.25
CA GLN A 202 -13.32 -8.61 24.92
C GLN A 202 -13.97 -7.57 24.01
N LEU A 203 -13.79 -7.67 22.69
CA LEU A 203 -14.42 -6.78 21.70
C LEU A 203 -15.85 -7.21 21.33
N SER A 204 -16.25 -8.43 21.72
CA SER A 204 -17.52 -9.04 21.36
C SER A 204 -18.63 -8.80 22.40
N GLY A 205 -18.31 -8.13 23.52
CA GLY A 205 -19.23 -7.80 24.62
C GLY A 205 -19.47 -6.31 24.75
#